data_AF-A0A5D8ZKQ9-F1
#
_entry.id   AF-A0A5D8ZKQ9-F1
#
_cell.length_a   1.000
_cell.length_b   1.000
_cell.length_c   1.000
_cell.angle_alpha   90.00
_cell.angle_beta   90.00
_cell.angle_gamma   90.00
#
_symmetry.space_group_name_H-M   'P 1'
#
loop_
_entity.id
_entity.type
_entity.pdbx_description
1 polymer ?
#
loop_
_entity_poly.entity_id
_entity_poly.type
_entity_poly.pdbx_seq_one_letter_code
_entity_poly.pdbx_strand_id
1 'polypeptide(L)'
;MRYLIKAKQNFLEKDSRNSDFLYIGSKILGWYGNNARDLPFRQTKDPYKIWICEIVFQQTRINQGLNHYNNFIKRFPDVKMLAEAEENEVLLYWKGLGYYSRAINIHKAAQQIMNDYQGVFPSQYEEILKLKGVGKYTAAAVSSICFDGKMPAVDGNFYRVLSRLFADDFDISNSRAFTYFSELAALVMPENVGDFNQAMMDIGSEICKPKNPLCGECPINEDCLAFSMQKTSGYPVKTKKVKAEDLALTYYFVHRNGQFLIRQRTEDFIWKKLFEFPTVITSDMEPFITGSKTVAHKLTHKNLSIEILNVEVTSEKIWNDFITENQYLITDVEGSHEKSFPKPLENYIQNSLKD
;
A
#
# COMPACT_ATOMS: atom_id res chain seq x y z
N MET A 1 29.53 -7.46 3.06
CA MET A 1 30.99 -7.33 2.78
C MET A 1 31.45 -7.93 1.45
N ARG A 2 31.43 -9.25 1.19
CA ARG A 2 31.98 -9.82 -0.08
C ARG A 2 31.36 -9.28 -1.39
N TYR A 3 30.05 -8.97 -1.39
CA TYR A 3 29.35 -8.42 -2.57
C TYR A 3 29.61 -6.91 -2.78
N LEU A 4 29.57 -6.12 -1.70
CA LEU A 4 29.98 -4.71 -1.71
C LEU A 4 31.43 -4.52 -2.19
N ILE A 5 32.34 -5.45 -1.85
CA ILE A 5 33.73 -5.42 -2.32
C ILE A 5 33.80 -5.61 -3.85
N LYS A 6 32.96 -6.48 -4.43
CA LYS A 6 32.95 -6.74 -5.88
C LYS A 6 32.32 -5.61 -6.69
N ALA A 7 31.21 -5.03 -6.20
CA ALA A 7 30.59 -3.84 -6.80
C ALA A 7 31.52 -2.62 -6.68
N LYS A 8 32.16 -2.41 -5.51
CA LYS A 8 33.21 -1.39 -5.35
C LYS A 8 34.41 -1.67 -6.26
N GLN A 9 34.93 -2.90 -6.34
CA GLN A 9 36.09 -3.22 -7.20
C GLN A 9 35.81 -2.96 -8.69
N ASN A 10 34.69 -3.44 -9.22
CA ASN A 10 34.35 -3.26 -10.64
C ASN A 10 34.12 -1.77 -11.01
N PHE A 11 33.69 -0.95 -10.05
CA PHE A 11 33.43 0.49 -10.25
C PHE A 11 34.71 1.32 -10.02
N LEU A 12 35.52 0.98 -9.01
CA LEU A 12 36.80 1.63 -8.69
C LEU A 12 37.89 1.36 -9.74
N GLU A 13 37.82 0.25 -10.49
CA GLU A 13 38.72 0.00 -11.62
C GLU A 13 38.51 0.98 -12.79
N LYS A 14 37.39 1.72 -12.83
CA LYS A 14 37.06 2.69 -13.90
C LYS A 14 37.21 4.17 -13.52
N ASP A 15 37.17 4.55 -12.24
CA ASP A 15 37.26 5.96 -11.83
C ASP A 15 38.16 6.09 -10.57
N SER A 16 39.32 6.72 -10.75
CA SER A 16 40.38 6.86 -9.72
C SER A 16 40.17 8.05 -8.78
N ARG A 17 38.92 8.52 -8.64
CA ARG A 17 38.59 9.72 -7.85
C ARG A 17 37.75 9.34 -6.64
N ASN A 18 38.38 9.42 -5.46
CA ASN A 18 37.83 9.39 -4.08
C ASN A 18 36.67 8.44 -3.78
N SER A 19 36.86 7.61 -2.75
CA SER A 19 36.03 6.48 -2.32
C SER A 19 34.58 6.76 -1.87
N ASP A 20 34.05 7.97 -2.09
CA ASP A 20 32.70 8.38 -1.74
C ASP A 20 31.95 8.86 -3.00
N PHE A 21 30.96 8.09 -3.45
CA PHE A 21 30.14 8.37 -4.65
C PHE A 21 29.13 9.51 -4.44
N LEU A 22 29.41 10.43 -3.52
CA LEU A 22 28.54 11.53 -3.11
C LEU A 22 28.24 12.53 -4.23
N TYR A 23 29.12 12.62 -5.23
CA TYR A 23 28.86 13.45 -6.41
C TYR A 23 27.63 12.97 -7.19
N ILE A 24 27.34 11.65 -7.20
CA ILE A 24 26.15 11.08 -7.83
C ILE A 24 24.90 11.55 -7.07
N GLY A 25 24.94 11.50 -5.74
CA GLY A 25 23.90 12.07 -4.88
C GLY A 25 23.67 13.56 -5.14
N SER A 26 24.75 14.30 -5.35
CA SER A 26 24.68 15.73 -5.68
C SER A 26 24.02 15.98 -7.04
N LYS A 27 24.32 15.17 -8.06
CA LYS A 27 23.62 15.22 -9.37
C LYS A 27 22.12 14.92 -9.21
N ILE A 28 21.77 13.92 -8.40
CA ILE A 28 20.38 13.55 -8.09
C ILE A 28 19.64 14.72 -7.42
N LEU A 29 20.24 15.34 -6.40
CA LEU A 29 19.65 16.51 -5.74
C LEU A 29 19.53 17.72 -6.66
N GLY A 30 20.55 17.99 -7.49
CA GLY A 30 20.50 19.09 -8.46
C GLY A 30 19.40 18.91 -9.50
N TRP A 31 19.16 17.67 -9.95
CA TRP A 31 18.02 17.34 -10.79
C TRP A 31 16.70 17.54 -10.04
N TYR A 32 16.60 17.05 -8.81
CA TYR A 32 15.39 17.15 -8.00
C TYR A 32 14.98 18.59 -7.72
N GLY A 33 15.93 19.49 -7.43
CA GLY A 33 15.64 20.91 -7.21
C GLY A 33 14.95 21.60 -8.39
N ASN A 34 15.14 21.10 -9.62
CA ASN A 34 14.54 21.66 -10.83
C ASN A 34 13.33 20.84 -11.35
N ASN A 35 13.18 19.59 -10.91
CA ASN A 35 12.24 18.62 -11.50
C ASN A 35 11.34 17.94 -10.46
N ALA A 36 11.40 18.34 -9.19
CA ALA A 36 10.56 17.79 -8.15
C ALA A 36 9.09 17.92 -8.54
N ARG A 37 8.37 16.79 -8.48
CA ARG A 37 6.92 16.79 -8.71
C ARG A 37 6.23 17.65 -7.65
N ASP A 38 5.32 18.52 -8.10
CA ASP A 38 4.46 19.29 -7.23
C ASP A 38 3.32 18.41 -6.71
N LEU A 39 3.47 17.93 -5.48
CA LEU A 39 2.54 17.03 -4.81
C LEU A 39 2.12 17.66 -3.49
N PRO A 40 0.83 17.65 -3.09
CA PRO A 40 0.36 18.36 -1.89
C PRO A 40 1.11 17.98 -0.60
N PHE A 41 1.48 16.71 -0.47
CA PHE A 41 2.23 16.19 0.68
C PHE A 41 3.72 16.58 0.69
N ARG A 42 4.23 17.25 -0.35
CA ARG A 42 5.61 17.80 -0.36
C ARG A 42 5.68 19.23 0.16
N GLN A 43 4.54 19.89 0.31
CA GLN A 43 4.44 21.26 0.82
C GLN A 43 4.35 21.30 2.35
N THR A 44 4.65 20.19 3.03
CA THR A 44 4.58 20.05 4.49
C THR A 44 5.69 19.14 5.01
N LYS A 45 6.13 19.38 6.25
CA LYS A 45 6.97 18.47 7.04
C LYS A 45 6.23 17.88 8.25
N ASP A 46 4.91 18.02 8.27
CA ASP A 46 4.06 17.45 9.31
C ASP A 46 4.15 15.91 9.28
N PRO A 47 4.69 15.27 10.33
CA PRO A 47 4.93 13.83 10.34
C PRO A 47 3.66 13.00 10.25
N TYR A 48 2.52 13.50 10.76
CA TYR A 48 1.24 12.83 10.61
C TYR A 48 0.84 12.76 9.14
N LYS A 49 0.89 13.91 8.44
CA LYS A 49 0.48 14.00 7.02
C LYS A 49 1.41 13.23 6.09
N ILE A 50 2.72 13.25 6.36
CA ILE A 50 3.71 12.46 5.61
C ILE A 50 3.49 10.96 5.87
N TRP A 51 3.28 10.54 7.12
CA TRP A 51 2.99 9.15 7.44
C TRP A 51 1.74 8.63 6.74
N ILE A 52 0.62 9.36 6.78
CA ILE A 52 -0.61 8.98 6.07
C ILE A 52 -0.35 8.88 4.56
N CYS A 53 0.37 9.84 3.97
CA CYS A 53 0.76 9.81 2.56
C CYS A 53 1.54 8.53 2.22
N GLU A 54 2.59 8.24 2.99
CA GLU A 54 3.44 7.06 2.75
C GLU A 54 2.65 5.75 2.82
N ILE A 55 1.65 5.64 3.70
CA ILE A 55 0.81 4.43 3.74
C ILE A 55 -0.22 4.40 2.59
N VAL A 56 -0.86 5.53 2.27
CA VAL A 56 -1.85 5.61 1.18
C VAL A 56 -1.23 5.21 -0.15
N PHE A 57 -0.02 5.69 -0.47
CA PHE A 57 0.62 5.43 -1.75
C PHE A 57 1.41 4.12 -1.83
N GLN A 58 1.42 3.30 -0.78
CA GLN A 58 1.90 1.92 -0.89
C GLN A 58 1.09 1.11 -1.91
N GLN A 59 1.73 0.74 -3.03
CA GLN A 59 1.08 0.00 -4.11
C GLN A 59 -0.18 0.70 -4.68
N THR A 60 -0.27 2.03 -4.56
CA THR A 60 -1.37 2.85 -5.08
C THR A 60 -0.79 3.96 -5.94
N ARG A 61 -1.34 4.16 -7.15
CA ARG A 61 -0.88 5.22 -8.05
C ARG A 61 -1.33 6.60 -7.54
N ILE A 62 -0.52 7.63 -7.80
CA ILE A 62 -0.81 9.00 -7.35
C ILE A 62 -2.22 9.46 -7.76
N ASN A 63 -2.58 9.32 -9.03
CA ASN A 63 -3.89 9.76 -9.55
C ASN A 63 -5.08 9.07 -8.87
N GLN A 64 -4.90 7.85 -8.35
CA GLN A 64 -5.96 7.13 -7.64
C GLN A 64 -5.98 7.53 -6.16
N GLY A 65 -4.82 7.65 -5.53
CA GLY A 65 -4.70 7.90 -4.09
C GLY A 65 -4.91 9.35 -3.68
N LEU A 66 -4.74 10.33 -4.56
CA LEU A 66 -4.74 11.75 -4.18
C LEU A 66 -6.07 12.22 -3.59
N ASN A 67 -7.19 11.88 -4.22
CA ASN A 67 -8.52 12.22 -3.69
C ASN A 67 -8.77 11.55 -2.33
N HIS A 68 -8.36 10.29 -2.17
CA HIS A 68 -8.48 9.60 -0.89
C HIS A 68 -7.62 10.25 0.18
N TYR A 69 -6.35 10.56 -0.12
CA TYR A 69 -5.46 11.25 0.80
C TYR A 69 -6.08 12.58 1.28
N ASN A 70 -6.52 13.43 0.33
CA ASN A 70 -7.11 14.73 0.64
C ASN A 70 -8.38 14.60 1.49
N ASN A 71 -9.27 13.67 1.17
CA ASN A 71 -10.48 13.44 1.96
C ASN A 71 -10.16 12.88 3.35
N PHE A 72 -9.18 11.98 3.45
CA PHE A 72 -8.78 11.36 4.70
C PHE A 72 -8.18 12.39 5.66
N ILE A 73 -7.20 13.19 5.21
CA ILE A 73 -6.59 14.23 6.06
C ILE A 73 -7.55 15.39 6.34
N LYS A 74 -8.56 15.62 5.50
CA LYS A 74 -9.61 16.60 5.79
C LYS A 74 -10.50 16.13 6.94
N ARG A 75 -10.84 14.84 6.97
CA ARG A 75 -11.67 14.26 8.04
C ARG A 75 -10.88 14.03 9.33
N PHE A 76 -9.66 13.56 9.20
CA PHE A 76 -8.74 13.27 10.30
C PHE A 76 -7.52 14.20 10.12
N PRO A 77 -7.59 15.45 10.60
CA PRO A 77 -6.52 16.43 10.38
C PRO A 77 -5.25 16.17 11.20
N ASP A 78 -5.35 15.40 12.28
CA ASP A 78 -4.23 15.06 13.16
C ASP A 78 -4.37 13.64 13.75
N VAL A 79 -3.34 13.23 14.49
CA VAL A 79 -3.26 11.90 15.10
C VAL A 79 -4.33 11.66 16.15
N LYS A 80 -4.75 12.71 16.89
CA LYS A 80 -5.76 12.60 17.94
C LYS A 80 -7.11 12.31 17.33
N MET A 81 -7.53 13.10 16.35
CA MET A 81 -8.79 12.90 15.63
C MET A 81 -8.85 11.52 14.96
N LEU A 82 -7.73 11.02 14.43
CA LEU A 82 -7.68 9.67 13.88
C LEU A 82 -7.79 8.59 14.96
N ALA A 83 -7.11 8.75 16.09
CA ALA A 83 -7.12 7.77 17.17
C ALA A 83 -8.50 7.64 17.85
N GLU A 84 -9.21 8.76 18.01
CA GLU A 84 -10.53 8.85 18.64
C GLU A 84 -11.67 8.40 17.71
N ALA A 85 -11.44 8.32 16.40
CA ALA A 85 -12.44 7.89 15.44
C ALA A 85 -12.84 6.41 15.62
N GLU A 86 -14.06 6.07 15.23
CA GLU A 86 -14.48 4.68 15.16
C GLU A 86 -13.77 3.94 14.02
N GLU A 87 -13.40 2.67 14.24
CA GLU A 87 -12.68 1.86 13.23
C GLU A 87 -13.47 1.77 11.90
N ASN A 88 -14.80 1.66 11.98
CA ASN A 88 -15.67 1.60 10.81
C ASN A 88 -15.66 2.91 10.00
N GLU A 89 -15.54 4.05 10.66
CA GLU A 89 -15.41 5.35 9.99
C GLU A 89 -14.07 5.45 9.24
N VAL A 90 -12.98 5.03 9.88
CA VAL A 90 -11.66 5.01 9.24
C VAL A 90 -11.67 4.11 8.00
N LEU A 91 -12.30 2.93 8.09
CA LEU A 91 -12.48 2.02 6.95
C LEU A 91 -13.31 2.64 5.83
N LEU A 92 -14.36 3.40 6.18
CA LEU A 92 -15.22 4.10 5.23
C LEU A 92 -14.44 5.16 4.43
N TYR A 93 -13.60 5.96 5.07
CA TYR A 93 -12.74 6.93 4.37
C TYR A 93 -11.61 6.26 3.56
N TRP A 94 -11.27 5.00 3.87
CA TRP A 94 -10.34 4.17 3.10
C TRP A 94 -10.99 3.40 1.93
N LYS A 95 -12.33 3.37 1.90
CA LYS A 95 -13.11 2.57 0.94
C LYS A 95 -12.66 2.84 -0.49
N GLY A 96 -12.32 1.78 -1.22
CA GLY A 96 -11.88 1.87 -2.62
C GLY A 96 -10.37 1.86 -2.84
N LEU A 97 -9.53 2.16 -1.82
CA LEU A 97 -8.06 2.07 -1.95
C LEU A 97 -7.51 0.64 -1.97
N GLY A 98 -8.28 -0.33 -1.47
CA GLY A 98 -7.82 -1.70 -1.26
C GLY A 98 -6.78 -1.81 -0.13
N TYR A 99 -6.35 -3.05 0.16
CA TYR A 99 -5.45 -3.38 1.27
C TYR A 99 -5.89 -2.74 2.61
N TYR A 100 -7.12 -3.02 3.04
CA TYR A 100 -7.73 -2.41 4.24
C TYR A 100 -6.97 -2.67 5.54
N SER A 101 -6.10 -3.68 5.59
CA SER A 101 -5.17 -3.87 6.71
C SER A 101 -4.29 -2.64 6.94
N ARG A 102 -4.01 -1.83 5.90
CA ARG A 102 -3.33 -0.54 6.04
C ARG A 102 -4.15 0.42 6.91
N ALA A 103 -5.43 0.64 6.61
CA ALA A 103 -6.31 1.50 7.40
C ALA A 103 -6.40 1.05 8.86
N ILE A 104 -6.61 -0.26 9.08
CA ILE A 104 -6.67 -0.85 10.43
C ILE A 104 -5.36 -0.60 11.19
N ASN A 105 -4.22 -0.78 10.52
CA ASN A 105 -2.92 -0.57 11.16
C ASN A 105 -2.63 0.91 11.42
N ILE A 106 -2.99 1.82 10.51
CA ILE A 106 -2.86 3.26 10.75
C ILE A 106 -3.70 3.65 11.97
N HIS A 107 -4.96 3.21 12.06
CA HIS A 107 -5.80 3.53 13.21
C HIS A 107 -5.19 3.04 14.54
N LYS A 108 -4.70 1.79 14.57
CA LYS A 108 -3.99 1.23 15.72
C LYS A 108 -2.71 1.99 16.06
N ALA A 109 -1.94 2.41 15.07
CA ALA A 109 -0.73 3.20 15.27
C ALA A 109 -1.05 4.62 15.77
N ALA A 110 -2.17 5.23 15.33
CA ALA A 110 -2.62 6.52 15.87
C ALA A 110 -2.97 6.39 17.37
N GLN A 111 -3.69 5.33 17.75
CA GLN A 111 -3.96 5.01 19.16
C GLN A 111 -2.67 4.74 19.94
N GLN A 112 -1.71 4.04 19.33
CA GLN A 112 -0.39 3.81 19.92
C GLN A 112 0.37 5.12 20.16
N ILE A 113 0.33 6.07 19.21
CA ILE A 113 0.95 7.39 19.38
C ILE A 113 0.30 8.16 20.55
N MET A 114 -1.02 8.10 20.67
CA MET A 114 -1.72 8.73 21.80
C MET A 114 -1.33 8.12 23.15
N ASN A 115 -1.25 6.79 23.23
CA ASN A 115 -1.02 6.08 24.49
C ASN A 115 0.46 6.01 24.90
N ASP A 116 1.32 5.60 23.98
CA ASP A 116 2.73 5.30 24.27
C ASP A 116 3.63 6.54 24.12
N TYR A 117 3.21 7.49 23.28
CA TYR A 117 3.97 8.69 22.94
C TYR A 117 3.24 10.00 23.31
N GLN A 118 2.19 9.92 24.14
CA GLN A 118 1.44 11.08 24.67
C GLN A 118 0.91 12.03 23.58
N GLY A 119 0.55 11.48 22.42
CA GLY A 119 0.04 12.24 21.28
C GLY A 119 1.10 12.95 20.44
N VAL A 120 2.39 12.76 20.76
CA VAL A 120 3.51 13.30 19.98
C VAL A 120 4.04 12.23 19.03
N PHE A 121 4.09 12.53 17.74
CA PHE A 121 4.63 11.59 16.75
C PHE A 121 6.13 11.33 17.01
N PRO A 122 6.60 10.07 17.12
CA PRO A 122 8.00 9.78 17.41
C PRO A 122 8.93 10.25 16.29
N SER A 123 10.09 10.82 16.63
CA SER A 123 11.04 11.38 15.66
C SER A 123 12.16 10.43 15.23
N GLN A 124 12.52 9.48 16.10
CA GLN A 124 13.61 8.53 15.86
C GLN A 124 13.15 7.37 15.00
N TYR A 125 13.99 6.95 14.04
CA TYR A 125 13.69 5.85 13.12
C TYR A 125 13.25 4.57 13.84
N GLU A 126 13.95 4.20 14.90
CA GLU A 126 13.68 3.00 15.70
C GLU A 126 12.33 3.06 16.40
N GLU A 127 11.90 4.25 16.84
CA GLU A 127 10.60 4.46 17.48
C GLU A 127 9.48 4.48 16.45
N ILE A 128 9.67 5.14 15.30
CA ILE A 128 8.72 5.13 14.19
C ILE A 128 8.50 3.69 13.69
N LEU A 129 9.56 2.88 13.62
CA LEU A 129 9.50 1.48 13.18
C LEU A 129 8.68 0.58 14.12
N LYS A 130 8.51 0.96 15.39
CA LYS A 130 7.67 0.21 16.35
C LYS A 130 6.17 0.43 16.11
N LEU A 131 5.79 1.46 15.36
CA LEU A 131 4.38 1.76 15.08
C LEU A 131 3.73 0.66 14.25
N LYS A 132 2.49 0.30 14.58
CA LYS A 132 1.76 -0.75 13.87
C LYS A 132 1.62 -0.45 12.37
N GLY A 133 2.02 -1.40 11.54
CA GLY A 133 1.93 -1.28 10.07
C GLY A 133 3.00 -0.38 9.44
N VAL A 134 3.94 0.15 10.23
CA VAL A 134 5.09 0.89 9.74
C VAL A 134 6.25 -0.07 9.51
N GLY A 135 6.70 -0.15 8.26
CA GLY A 135 7.87 -0.94 7.87
C GLY A 135 9.14 -0.10 7.78
N LYS A 136 10.29 -0.75 7.54
CA LYS A 136 11.60 -0.09 7.43
C LYS A 136 11.62 1.07 6.44
N TYR A 137 10.97 0.89 5.28
CA TYR A 137 10.82 1.95 4.28
C TYR A 137 10.07 3.17 4.86
N THR A 138 8.85 2.97 5.37
CA THR A 138 8.02 4.07 5.87
C THR A 138 8.70 4.79 7.04
N ALA A 139 9.35 4.05 7.94
CA ALA A 139 10.09 4.65 9.04
C ALA A 139 11.24 5.53 8.56
N ALA A 140 12.02 5.07 7.58
CA ALA A 140 13.10 5.85 6.98
C ALA A 140 12.57 7.08 6.22
N ALA A 141 11.48 6.93 5.47
CA ALA A 141 10.84 8.04 4.74
C ALA A 141 10.36 9.13 5.71
N VAL A 142 9.54 8.78 6.70
CA VAL A 142 9.02 9.75 7.68
C VAL A 142 10.15 10.40 8.48
N SER A 143 11.10 9.59 8.99
CA SER A 143 12.22 10.10 9.78
C SER A 143 13.10 11.08 8.99
N SER A 144 13.44 10.75 7.74
CA SER A 144 14.30 11.60 6.91
C SER A 144 13.61 12.87 6.41
N ILE A 145 12.32 12.81 6.09
CA ILE A 145 11.56 13.97 5.57
C ILE A 145 11.22 14.95 6.70
N CYS A 146 10.84 14.44 7.87
CA CYS A 146 10.25 15.25 8.94
C CYS A 146 11.22 15.61 10.05
N PHE A 147 12.27 14.80 10.26
CA PHE A 147 13.12 14.86 11.45
C PHE A 147 14.62 14.77 11.15
N ASP A 148 15.03 15.07 9.91
CA ASP A 148 16.42 15.06 9.44
C ASP A 148 17.15 13.71 9.62
N GLY A 149 16.38 12.62 9.77
CA GLY A 149 16.90 11.27 9.90
C GLY A 149 17.78 10.87 8.72
N LYS A 150 18.87 10.15 8.99
CA LYS A 150 19.90 9.82 8.01
C LYS A 150 19.75 8.44 7.38
N MET A 151 18.53 7.89 7.37
CA MET A 151 18.25 6.55 6.86
C MET A 151 17.73 6.60 5.41
N PRO A 152 18.29 5.80 4.48
CA PRO A 152 17.75 5.72 3.13
C PRO A 152 16.39 4.99 3.11
N ALA A 153 15.41 5.58 2.43
CA ALA A 153 14.06 5.03 2.28
C ALA A 153 13.99 4.05 1.10
N VAL A 154 14.58 2.87 1.27
CA VAL A 154 14.73 1.88 0.20
C VAL A 154 13.40 1.17 -0.12
N ASP A 155 12.90 1.38 -1.33
CA ASP A 155 11.73 0.72 -1.93
C ASP A 155 12.07 0.02 -3.27
N GLY A 156 11.03 -0.41 -4.01
CA GLY A 156 11.19 -1.01 -5.33
C GLY A 156 11.80 -0.08 -6.39
N ASN A 157 11.63 1.24 -6.26
CA ASN A 157 12.27 2.24 -7.12
C ASN A 157 13.76 2.32 -6.81
N PHE A 158 14.11 2.45 -5.54
CA PHE A 158 15.49 2.43 -5.05
C PHE A 158 16.26 1.20 -5.50
N TYR A 159 15.70 -0.01 -5.27
CA TYR A 159 16.32 -1.26 -5.69
C TYR A 159 16.68 -1.24 -7.18
N ARG A 160 15.76 -0.80 -8.02
CA ARG A 160 15.96 -0.75 -9.47
C ARG A 160 17.01 0.28 -9.88
N VAL A 161 16.96 1.48 -9.32
CA VAL A 161 17.93 2.55 -9.63
C VAL A 161 19.34 2.12 -9.23
N LEU A 162 19.51 1.62 -7.99
CA LEU A 162 20.82 1.22 -7.49
C LEU A 162 21.36 -0.04 -8.19
N SER A 163 20.53 -1.05 -8.45
CA SER A 163 20.96 -2.21 -9.24
C SER A 163 21.46 -1.82 -10.62
N ARG A 164 20.81 -0.84 -11.27
CA ARG A 164 21.24 -0.37 -12.60
C ARG A 164 22.49 0.50 -12.52
N LEU A 165 22.53 1.43 -11.57
CA LEU A 165 23.67 2.33 -11.35
C LEU A 165 24.97 1.52 -11.19
N PHE A 166 24.93 0.50 -10.34
CA PHE A 166 26.10 -0.32 -10.02
C PHE A 166 26.21 -1.63 -10.83
N ALA A 167 25.29 -1.88 -11.78
CA ALA A 167 25.18 -3.16 -12.49
C ALA A 167 25.19 -4.38 -11.52
N ASP A 168 24.49 -4.23 -10.40
CA ASP A 168 24.50 -5.15 -9.27
C ASP A 168 23.35 -6.16 -9.36
N ASP A 169 23.71 -7.45 -9.43
CA ASP A 169 22.80 -8.57 -9.64
C ASP A 169 22.26 -9.17 -8.34
N PHE A 170 22.43 -8.49 -7.20
CA PHE A 170 21.86 -8.93 -5.93
C PHE A 170 20.33 -9.04 -6.04
N ASP A 171 19.83 -10.24 -5.74
CA ASP A 171 18.41 -10.56 -5.86
C ASP A 171 17.56 -9.78 -4.84
N ILE A 172 16.68 -8.91 -5.34
CA ILE A 172 15.82 -8.05 -4.52
C ILE A 172 14.72 -8.83 -3.78
N SER A 173 14.56 -10.12 -4.08
CA SER A 173 13.67 -11.02 -3.33
C SER A 173 14.33 -11.70 -2.13
N ASN A 174 15.62 -11.44 -1.90
CA ASN A 174 16.35 -11.92 -0.73
C ASN A 174 15.92 -11.14 0.53
N SER A 175 15.82 -11.82 1.68
CA SER A 175 15.46 -11.18 2.96
C SER A 175 16.46 -10.12 3.42
N ARG A 176 17.71 -10.19 2.95
CA ARG A 176 18.77 -9.20 3.23
C ARG A 176 18.79 -8.03 2.24
N ALA A 177 17.91 -8.00 1.22
CA ALA A 177 17.91 -6.97 0.18
C ALA A 177 17.83 -5.56 0.78
N PHE A 178 16.91 -5.33 1.74
CA PHE A 178 16.80 -4.02 2.38
C PHE A 178 18.12 -3.54 2.97
N THR A 179 18.78 -4.38 3.77
CA THR A 179 20.07 -4.03 4.39
C THR A 179 21.15 -3.80 3.34
N TYR A 180 21.25 -4.70 2.35
CA TYR A 180 22.23 -4.59 1.27
C TYR A 180 22.12 -3.27 0.49
N PHE A 181 20.91 -2.94 0.04
CA PHE A 181 20.68 -1.72 -0.72
C PHE A 181 20.69 -0.46 0.14
N SER A 182 20.48 -0.57 1.45
CA SER A 182 20.72 0.56 2.37
C SER A 182 22.21 0.88 2.46
N GLU A 183 23.07 -0.14 2.55
CA GLU A 183 24.53 0.02 2.51
C GLU A 183 24.99 0.60 1.16
N LEU A 184 24.38 0.16 0.06
CA LEU A 184 24.67 0.67 -1.28
C LEU A 184 24.19 2.13 -1.46
N ALA A 185 23.01 2.46 -0.94
CA ALA A 185 22.47 3.82 -0.94
C ALA A 185 23.39 4.78 -0.16
N ALA A 186 23.93 4.35 0.98
CA ALA A 186 24.82 5.16 1.81
C ALA A 186 26.08 5.63 1.06
N LEU A 187 26.51 4.93 0.02
CA LEU A 187 27.66 5.33 -0.79
C LEU A 187 27.40 6.58 -1.64
N VAL A 188 26.14 6.84 -2.00
CA VAL A 188 25.72 7.93 -2.89
C VAL A 188 24.84 8.95 -2.17
N MET A 189 24.58 8.78 -0.88
CA MET A 189 23.60 9.56 -0.12
C MET A 189 24.23 10.85 0.43
N PRO A 190 23.76 12.04 -0.01
CA PRO A 190 24.23 13.33 0.50
C PRO A 190 23.61 13.67 1.86
N GLU A 191 24.01 14.79 2.47
CA GLU A 191 23.54 15.21 3.81
C GLU A 191 22.02 15.46 3.88
N ASN A 192 21.43 15.98 2.80
CA ASN A 192 19.99 16.22 2.69
C ASN A 192 19.25 14.91 2.30
N VAL A 193 19.14 14.01 3.27
CA VAL A 193 18.64 12.65 3.08
C VAL A 193 17.15 12.62 2.73
N GLY A 194 16.34 13.51 3.30
CA GLY A 194 14.91 13.60 2.98
C GLY A 194 14.68 13.89 1.50
N ASP A 195 15.33 14.92 0.96
CA ASP A 195 15.22 15.27 -0.47
C ASP A 195 15.85 14.21 -1.36
N PHE A 196 16.97 13.61 -0.94
CA PHE A 196 17.59 12.52 -1.68
C PHE A 196 16.67 11.29 -1.80
N ASN A 197 16.01 10.92 -0.70
CA ASN A 197 15.05 9.82 -0.70
C ASN A 197 13.90 10.10 -1.67
N GLN A 198 13.33 11.31 -1.65
CA GLN A 198 12.27 11.70 -2.57
C GLN A 198 12.75 11.75 -4.03
N ALA A 199 13.97 12.26 -4.28
CA ALA A 199 14.58 12.33 -5.60
C ALA A 199 14.79 10.93 -6.21
N MET A 200 15.27 9.98 -5.41
CA MET A 200 15.45 8.59 -5.83
C MET A 200 14.11 7.92 -6.19
N MET A 201 13.03 8.22 -5.44
CA MET A 201 11.69 7.75 -5.78
C MET A 201 11.20 8.34 -7.11
N ASP A 202 11.39 9.64 -7.34
CA ASP A 202 10.99 10.34 -8.56
C ASP A 202 11.77 9.86 -9.79
N ILE A 203 13.10 9.74 -9.67
CA ILE A 203 13.94 9.17 -10.73
C ILE A 203 13.48 7.76 -11.03
N GLY A 204 13.24 6.93 -10.01
CA GLY A 204 12.74 5.58 -10.22
C GLY A 204 11.39 5.55 -10.91
N SER A 205 10.43 6.40 -10.51
CA SER A 205 9.08 6.38 -11.06
C SER A 205 8.98 6.94 -12.47
N GLU A 206 9.63 8.08 -12.76
CA GLU A 206 9.44 8.83 -14.01
C GLU A 206 10.50 8.53 -15.07
N ILE A 207 11.75 8.31 -14.65
CA ILE A 207 12.91 8.19 -15.55
C ILE A 207 13.34 6.73 -15.67
N CYS A 208 13.87 6.17 -14.58
CA CYS A 208 14.43 4.82 -14.50
C CYS A 208 13.31 3.78 -14.37
N LYS A 209 12.34 3.79 -15.30
CA LYS A 209 11.15 2.95 -15.30
C LYS A 209 11.47 1.45 -15.44
N PRO A 210 10.61 0.53 -14.96
CA PRO A 210 10.82 -0.91 -15.11
C PRO A 210 11.06 -1.35 -16.56
N LYS A 211 10.25 -0.81 -17.49
CA LYS A 211 10.38 -1.00 -18.94
C LYS A 211 10.64 0.35 -19.60
N ASN A 212 11.43 0.36 -20.66
CA ASN A 212 11.75 1.54 -21.46
C ASN A 212 12.19 2.75 -20.59
N PRO A 213 13.26 2.61 -19.77
CA PRO A 213 13.78 3.73 -18.98
C PRO A 213 14.27 4.85 -19.89
N LEU A 214 14.06 6.10 -19.46
CA LEU A 214 14.48 7.31 -20.17
C LEU A 214 15.95 7.63 -19.88
N CYS A 215 16.86 6.73 -20.24
CA CYS A 215 18.28 6.87 -19.89
C CYS A 215 18.93 8.12 -20.48
N GLY A 216 18.44 8.65 -21.60
CA GLY A 216 18.92 9.91 -22.18
C GLY A 216 18.58 11.14 -21.34
N GLU A 217 17.53 11.07 -20.51
CA GLU A 217 17.06 12.16 -19.63
C GLU A 217 17.52 11.95 -18.17
N CYS A 218 18.19 10.82 -17.88
CA CYS A 218 18.57 10.46 -16.52
C CYS A 218 19.79 11.28 -16.07
N PRO A 219 19.73 11.98 -14.91
CA PRO A 219 20.80 12.87 -14.46
C PRO A 219 22.09 12.14 -14.07
N ILE A 220 22.05 10.81 -13.95
CA ILE A 220 23.16 9.93 -13.56
C ILE A 220 23.47 8.90 -14.65
N ASN A 221 23.11 9.18 -15.91
CA ASN A 221 23.29 8.24 -17.01
C ASN A 221 24.76 7.93 -17.31
N GLU A 222 25.63 8.93 -17.26
CA GLU A 222 27.08 8.81 -17.47
C GLU A 222 27.73 7.91 -16.41
N ASP A 223 27.16 7.91 -15.19
CA ASP A 223 27.66 7.13 -14.06
C ASP A 223 27.02 5.72 -13.99
N CYS A 224 26.03 5.42 -14.84
CA CYS A 224 25.24 4.20 -14.77
C CYS A 224 25.91 3.02 -15.50
N LEU A 225 26.46 2.07 -14.74
CA LEU A 225 27.13 0.90 -15.30
C LEU A 225 26.20 0.06 -16.19
N ALA A 226 24.97 -0.22 -15.75
CA ALA A 226 24.06 -1.03 -16.56
C ALA A 226 23.69 -0.33 -17.88
N PHE A 227 23.66 1.01 -17.93
CA PHE A 227 23.47 1.75 -19.17
C PHE A 227 24.70 1.66 -20.07
N SER A 228 25.90 1.91 -19.54
CA SER A 228 27.16 1.78 -20.29
C SER A 228 27.36 0.39 -20.91
N MET A 229 26.84 -0.65 -20.24
CA MET A 229 26.91 -2.05 -20.67
C MET A 229 25.72 -2.49 -21.51
N GLN A 230 24.74 -1.62 -21.77
CA GLN A 230 23.48 -1.93 -22.46
C GLN A 230 22.69 -3.10 -21.81
N LYS A 231 22.72 -3.19 -20.47
CA LYS A 231 22.12 -4.28 -19.66
C LYS A 231 21.04 -3.81 -18.69
N THR A 232 20.49 -2.60 -18.85
CA THR A 232 19.47 -2.05 -17.93
C THR A 232 18.23 -2.94 -17.76
N SER A 233 17.88 -3.72 -18.78
CA SER A 233 16.78 -4.69 -18.76
C SER A 233 17.01 -5.91 -17.86
N GLY A 234 18.28 -6.22 -17.54
CA GLY A 234 18.64 -7.32 -16.64
C GLY A 234 18.51 -6.99 -15.15
N TYR A 235 18.24 -5.72 -14.82
CA TYR A 235 18.21 -5.24 -13.44
C TYR A 235 16.86 -4.56 -13.08
N PRO A 236 16.38 -4.72 -11.84
CA PRO A 236 16.96 -5.54 -10.77
C PRO A 236 16.67 -7.04 -10.97
N VAL A 237 17.52 -7.90 -10.42
CA VAL A 237 17.28 -9.35 -10.39
C VAL A 237 16.19 -9.66 -9.37
N LYS A 238 15.15 -10.39 -9.77
CA LYS A 238 14.06 -10.85 -8.90
C LYS A 238 13.71 -12.31 -9.22
N THR A 239 14.20 -13.24 -8.42
CA THR A 239 14.01 -14.68 -8.70
C THR A 239 12.69 -15.23 -8.15
N LYS A 240 12.25 -14.79 -6.97
CA LYS A 240 10.99 -15.26 -6.38
C LYS A 240 9.77 -14.57 -6.99
N LYS A 241 8.86 -15.37 -7.54
CA LYS A 241 7.51 -14.97 -7.94
C LYS A 241 6.50 -15.48 -6.91
N VAL A 242 5.63 -14.60 -6.42
CA VAL A 242 4.50 -15.02 -5.58
C VAL A 242 3.48 -15.69 -6.51
N LYS A 243 3.20 -16.98 -6.26
CA LYS A 243 2.16 -17.72 -6.99
C LYS A 243 0.80 -17.35 -6.38
N ALA A 244 -0.16 -16.97 -7.22
CA ALA A 244 -1.52 -16.76 -6.78
C ALA A 244 -2.21 -18.13 -6.58
N GLU A 245 -2.99 -18.24 -5.52
CA GLU A 245 -3.81 -19.42 -5.22
C GLU A 245 -5.27 -19.16 -5.62
N ASP A 246 -5.94 -20.17 -6.15
CA ASP A 246 -7.37 -20.07 -6.45
C ASP A 246 -8.19 -20.28 -5.17
N LEU A 247 -9.24 -19.48 -4.98
CA LEU A 247 -10.12 -19.52 -3.83
C LEU A 247 -11.57 -19.35 -4.29
N ALA A 248 -12.41 -20.35 -3.99
CA ALA A 248 -13.85 -20.27 -4.20
C ALA A 248 -14.53 -19.71 -2.95
N LEU A 249 -15.51 -18.82 -3.13
CA LEU A 249 -16.36 -18.28 -2.07
C LEU A 249 -17.81 -18.37 -2.50
N THR A 250 -18.69 -18.70 -1.55
CA THR A 250 -20.14 -18.72 -1.75
C THR A 250 -20.79 -17.75 -0.77
N TYR A 251 -21.69 -16.93 -1.30
CA TYR A 251 -22.46 -15.95 -0.57
C TYR A 251 -23.94 -16.07 -0.91
N TYR A 252 -24.80 -15.69 0.03
CA TYR A 252 -26.23 -15.64 -0.13
C TYR A 252 -26.71 -14.21 0.06
N PHE A 253 -27.17 -13.57 -1.01
CA PHE A 253 -27.83 -12.27 -0.94
C PHE A 253 -29.26 -12.47 -0.47
N VAL A 254 -29.43 -12.53 0.85
CA VAL A 254 -30.72 -12.72 1.53
C VAL A 254 -31.41 -11.37 1.65
N HIS A 255 -32.56 -11.21 0.98
CA HIS A 255 -33.29 -9.95 0.94
C HIS A 255 -34.81 -10.14 1.07
N ARG A 256 -35.47 -9.08 1.54
CA ARG A 256 -36.92 -8.97 1.72
C ARG A 256 -37.32 -7.49 1.69
N ASN A 257 -38.35 -7.14 0.91
CA ASN A 257 -38.94 -5.80 0.87
C ASN A 257 -37.91 -4.65 0.66
N GLY A 258 -36.94 -4.84 -0.23
CA GLY A 258 -35.89 -3.85 -0.52
C GLY A 258 -34.77 -3.77 0.52
N GLN A 259 -34.82 -4.57 1.58
CA GLN A 259 -33.76 -4.69 2.60
C GLN A 259 -33.00 -6.00 2.44
N PHE A 260 -31.74 -6.04 2.85
CA PHE A 260 -30.90 -7.23 2.78
C PHE A 260 -30.00 -7.38 4.02
N LEU A 261 -29.53 -8.62 4.22
CA LEU A 261 -28.74 -9.01 5.37
C LEU A 261 -27.25 -8.91 5.11
N ILE A 262 -26.52 -8.39 6.09
CA ILE A 262 -25.07 -8.29 6.08
C ILE A 262 -24.49 -8.63 7.45
N ARG A 263 -23.21 -8.97 7.48
CA ARG A 263 -22.42 -9.02 8.72
C ARG A 263 -21.04 -8.43 8.51
N GLN A 264 -20.37 -8.05 9.59
CA GLN A 264 -18.98 -7.64 9.54
C GLN A 264 -18.04 -8.84 9.74
N ARG A 265 -17.03 -8.98 8.89
CA ARG A 265 -16.03 -10.06 9.01
C ARG A 265 -15.18 -9.89 10.26
N THR A 266 -15.12 -10.93 11.09
CA THR A 266 -14.31 -10.97 12.32
C THR A 266 -12.99 -11.74 12.16
N GLU A 267 -12.95 -12.67 11.20
CA GLU A 267 -11.81 -13.56 10.93
C GLU A 267 -10.59 -12.82 10.38
N ASP A 268 -9.39 -13.31 10.70
CA ASP A 268 -8.14 -12.84 10.10
C ASP A 268 -7.91 -13.47 8.72
N PHE A 269 -8.76 -13.10 7.77
CA PHE A 269 -8.74 -13.59 6.39
C PHE A 269 -8.73 -12.43 5.38
N ILE A 270 -9.02 -12.70 4.10
CA ILE A 270 -9.22 -11.61 3.13
C ILE A 270 -10.35 -10.70 3.60
N TRP A 271 -10.24 -9.41 3.28
CA TRP A 271 -11.27 -8.41 3.57
C TRP A 271 -11.68 -8.32 5.05
N LYS A 272 -10.73 -8.59 5.95
CA LYS A 272 -10.89 -8.40 7.40
C LYS A 272 -11.58 -7.07 7.73
N LYS A 273 -12.55 -7.12 8.65
CA LYS A 273 -13.40 -5.98 9.08
C LYS A 273 -14.33 -5.39 8.01
N LEU A 274 -14.33 -5.88 6.78
CA LEU A 274 -15.33 -5.44 5.79
C LEU A 274 -16.66 -6.14 6.03
N PHE A 275 -17.73 -5.53 5.51
CA PHE A 275 -19.05 -6.12 5.49
C PHE A 275 -19.17 -7.13 4.35
N GLU A 276 -19.95 -8.17 4.58
CA GLU A 276 -20.24 -9.22 3.61
C GLU A 276 -21.68 -9.73 3.76
N PHE A 277 -22.12 -10.50 2.77
CA PHE A 277 -23.38 -11.22 2.81
C PHE A 277 -23.27 -12.48 3.67
N PRO A 278 -24.39 -13.06 4.11
CA PRO A 278 -24.44 -14.42 4.67
C PRO A 278 -23.63 -15.42 3.83
N THR A 279 -22.86 -16.28 4.50
CA THR A 279 -22.09 -17.37 3.86
C THR A 279 -22.78 -18.72 3.94
N VAL A 280 -23.89 -18.78 4.68
CA VAL A 280 -24.73 -19.95 4.89
C VAL A 280 -26.17 -19.49 5.02
N ILE A 281 -27.11 -20.38 4.68
CA ILE A 281 -28.54 -20.23 4.94
C ILE A 281 -29.04 -21.52 5.60
N THR A 282 -30.22 -21.47 6.21
CA THR A 282 -30.89 -22.66 6.76
C THR A 282 -31.64 -23.42 5.64
N SER A 283 -31.93 -24.70 5.86
CA SER A 283 -32.54 -25.57 4.84
C SER A 283 -33.95 -25.13 4.42
N ASP A 284 -34.70 -24.48 5.33
CA ASP A 284 -36.00 -23.88 5.04
C ASP A 284 -35.90 -22.62 4.17
N MET A 285 -34.71 -22.05 3.99
CA MET A 285 -34.45 -20.94 3.09
C MET A 285 -34.07 -21.37 1.66
N GLU A 286 -33.68 -22.62 1.45
CA GLU A 286 -33.29 -23.13 0.12
C GLU A 286 -34.37 -22.94 -0.96
N PRO A 287 -35.68 -23.15 -0.68
CA PRO A 287 -36.74 -22.91 -1.67
C PRO A 287 -36.88 -21.45 -2.11
N PHE A 288 -36.29 -20.49 -1.38
CA PHE A 288 -36.32 -19.07 -1.70
C PHE A 288 -35.15 -18.61 -2.58
N ILE A 289 -34.26 -19.53 -3.00
CA ILE A 289 -33.20 -19.22 -3.96
C ILE A 289 -33.83 -18.99 -5.33
N THR A 290 -33.69 -17.78 -5.87
CA THR A 290 -34.27 -17.39 -7.17
C THR A 290 -33.25 -17.34 -8.31
N GLY A 291 -31.95 -17.40 -8.01
CA GLY A 291 -30.89 -17.45 -9.01
C GLY A 291 -29.50 -17.38 -8.41
N SER A 292 -28.47 -17.46 -9.26
CA SER A 292 -27.08 -17.29 -8.84
C SER A 292 -26.27 -16.49 -9.87
N LYS A 293 -25.19 -15.86 -9.40
CA LYS A 293 -24.23 -15.14 -10.23
C LYS A 293 -22.81 -15.43 -9.77
N THR A 294 -21.96 -15.83 -10.70
CA THR A 294 -20.54 -16.04 -10.43
C THR A 294 -19.71 -14.85 -10.89
N VAL A 295 -18.85 -14.35 -10.01
CA VAL A 295 -17.96 -13.21 -10.26
C VAL A 295 -16.52 -13.64 -10.02
N ALA A 296 -15.68 -13.48 -11.04
CA ALA A 296 -14.24 -13.60 -10.89
C ALA A 296 -13.64 -12.30 -10.34
N HIS A 297 -12.76 -12.39 -9.36
CA HIS A 297 -12.05 -11.23 -8.81
C HIS A 297 -10.60 -11.57 -8.49
N LYS A 298 -9.66 -10.66 -8.80
CA LYS A 298 -8.24 -10.91 -8.61
C LYS A 298 -7.66 -10.07 -7.49
N LEU A 299 -7.05 -10.73 -6.50
CA LEU A 299 -6.17 -10.14 -5.50
C LEU A 299 -4.71 -10.40 -5.89
N THR A 300 -3.75 -9.75 -5.21
CA THR A 300 -2.31 -9.91 -5.50
C THR A 300 -1.83 -11.36 -5.40
N HIS A 301 -2.38 -12.11 -4.43
CA HIS A 301 -1.95 -13.47 -4.10
C HIS A 301 -3.08 -14.49 -4.19
N LYS A 302 -4.29 -14.08 -4.62
CA LYS A 302 -5.45 -14.98 -4.77
C LYS A 302 -6.27 -14.65 -6.01
N ASN A 303 -6.72 -15.67 -6.72
CA ASN A 303 -7.77 -15.54 -7.74
C ASN A 303 -9.07 -16.05 -7.12
N LEU A 304 -10.07 -15.19 -7.03
CA LEU A 304 -11.36 -15.49 -6.41
C LEU A 304 -12.37 -15.89 -7.48
N SER A 305 -13.11 -16.97 -7.21
CA SER A 305 -14.37 -17.29 -7.87
C SER A 305 -15.48 -17.17 -6.85
N ILE A 306 -16.33 -16.16 -6.98
CA ILE A 306 -17.33 -15.80 -5.99
C ILE A 306 -18.71 -16.11 -6.55
N GLU A 307 -19.39 -17.10 -5.99
CA GLU A 307 -20.78 -17.39 -6.29
C GLU A 307 -21.68 -16.64 -5.31
N ILE A 308 -22.65 -15.89 -5.84
CA ILE A 308 -23.64 -15.16 -5.06
C ILE A 308 -25.02 -15.70 -5.44
N LEU A 309 -25.68 -16.39 -4.52
CA LEU A 309 -27.05 -16.88 -4.66
C LEU A 309 -28.03 -15.81 -4.20
N ASN A 310 -29.02 -15.47 -5.02
CA ASN A 310 -30.08 -14.54 -4.69
C ASN A 310 -31.16 -15.28 -3.90
N VAL A 311 -31.50 -14.82 -2.69
CA VAL A 311 -32.46 -15.47 -1.80
C VAL A 311 -33.52 -14.46 -1.40
N GLU A 312 -34.73 -14.59 -1.97
CA GLU A 312 -35.84 -13.68 -1.74
C GLU A 312 -36.82 -14.28 -0.72
N VAL A 313 -36.71 -13.85 0.54
CA VAL A 313 -37.49 -14.42 1.64
C VAL A 313 -38.82 -13.70 1.76
N THR A 314 -39.93 -14.39 1.49
CA THR A 314 -41.27 -13.81 1.64
C THR A 314 -41.84 -13.99 3.06
N SER A 315 -41.42 -15.04 3.78
CA SER A 315 -41.87 -15.35 5.14
C SER A 315 -41.19 -14.45 6.17
N GLU A 316 -41.98 -13.62 6.86
CA GLU A 316 -41.49 -12.76 7.94
C GLU A 316 -40.93 -13.54 9.11
N LYS A 317 -41.52 -14.70 9.43
CA LYS A 317 -41.05 -15.56 10.50
C LYS A 317 -39.64 -16.09 10.20
N ILE A 318 -39.44 -16.67 9.02
CA ILE A 318 -38.13 -17.22 8.60
C ILE A 318 -37.08 -16.10 8.58
N TRP A 319 -37.44 -14.92 8.07
CA TRP A 319 -36.58 -13.74 8.07
C TRP A 319 -36.11 -13.35 9.48
N ASN A 320 -37.04 -13.19 10.43
CA ASN A 320 -36.73 -12.77 11.80
C ASN A 320 -35.96 -13.83 12.59
N ASP A 321 -36.32 -15.12 12.42
CA ASP A 321 -35.65 -16.25 13.06
C ASP A 321 -34.19 -16.31 12.58
N PHE A 322 -33.96 -16.25 11.26
CA PHE A 322 -32.62 -16.30 10.67
C PHE A 322 -31.71 -15.14 11.12
N ILE A 323 -32.25 -13.93 11.20
CA ILE A 323 -31.50 -12.75 11.68
C ILE A 323 -31.08 -12.92 13.13
N THR A 324 -32.01 -13.33 13.99
CA THR A 324 -31.78 -13.41 15.44
C THR A 324 -30.76 -14.49 15.77
N GLU A 325 -30.88 -15.66 15.14
CA GLU A 325 -29.98 -16.79 15.37
C GLU A 325 -28.54 -16.50 14.95
N ASN A 326 -28.36 -15.70 13.89
CA ASN A 326 -27.05 -15.47 13.27
C ASN A 326 -26.50 -14.05 13.51
N GLN A 327 -27.25 -13.19 14.21
CA GLN A 327 -26.89 -11.80 14.52
C GLN A 327 -26.56 -10.96 13.28
N TYR A 328 -27.32 -11.14 12.19
CA TYR A 328 -27.16 -10.32 10.98
C TYR A 328 -27.67 -8.90 11.20
N LEU A 329 -27.07 -7.95 10.47
CA LEU A 329 -27.55 -6.57 10.37
C LEU A 329 -28.43 -6.43 9.13
N ILE A 330 -29.50 -5.66 9.27
CA ILE A 330 -30.38 -5.29 8.16
C ILE A 330 -29.88 -3.96 7.58
N THR A 331 -29.82 -3.86 6.26
CA THR A 331 -29.53 -2.61 5.54
C THR A 331 -30.33 -2.56 4.25
N ASP A 332 -30.33 -1.42 3.57
CA ASP A 332 -30.76 -1.27 2.18
C ASP A 332 -29.60 -0.72 1.32
N VAL A 333 -29.91 -0.35 0.07
CA VAL A 333 -28.91 0.22 -0.86
C VAL A 333 -28.29 1.49 -0.29
N GLU A 334 -29.09 2.37 0.28
CA GLU A 334 -28.64 3.66 0.78
C GLU A 334 -27.73 3.48 2.00
N GLY A 335 -28.17 2.70 2.99
CA GLY A 335 -27.39 2.33 4.17
C GLY A 335 -26.11 1.57 3.85
N SER A 336 -26.08 0.85 2.72
CA SER A 336 -24.86 0.16 2.26
C SER A 336 -23.73 1.11 1.86
N HIS A 337 -24.04 2.36 1.50
CA HIS A 337 -23.02 3.35 1.15
C HIS A 337 -22.12 3.70 2.34
N GLU A 338 -22.68 3.67 3.54
CA GLU A 338 -22.00 3.91 4.82
C GLU A 338 -21.23 2.69 5.33
N LYS A 339 -21.31 1.56 4.61
CA LYS A 339 -20.60 0.33 4.95
C LYS A 339 -19.48 0.06 3.94
N SER A 340 -18.38 -0.47 4.45
CA SER A 340 -17.22 -0.82 3.63
C SER A 340 -17.32 -2.28 3.18
N PHE A 341 -17.66 -2.49 1.91
CA PHE A 341 -17.70 -3.81 1.28
C PHE A 341 -16.47 -4.06 0.40
N PRO A 342 -16.12 -5.33 0.16
CA PRO A 342 -15.30 -5.71 -0.97
C PRO A 342 -15.90 -5.25 -2.30
N LYS A 343 -15.05 -4.86 -3.25
CA LYS A 343 -15.51 -4.34 -4.55
C LYS A 343 -16.48 -5.29 -5.30
N PRO A 344 -16.28 -6.63 -5.32
CA PRO A 344 -17.23 -7.53 -5.95
C PRO A 344 -18.63 -7.49 -5.35
N LEU A 345 -18.73 -7.42 -4.01
CA LEU A 345 -20.03 -7.37 -3.31
C LEU A 345 -20.68 -5.99 -3.48
N GLU A 346 -19.90 -4.90 -3.38
CA GLU A 346 -20.38 -3.54 -3.65
C GLU A 346 -20.96 -3.42 -5.07
N ASN A 347 -20.25 -3.94 -6.07
CA ASN A 347 -20.72 -3.96 -7.45
C ASN A 347 -21.99 -4.82 -7.61
N TYR A 348 -22.15 -5.88 -6.81
CA TYR A 348 -23.37 -6.68 -6.83
C TYR A 348 -24.55 -5.84 -6.34
N ILE A 349 -24.46 -5.24 -5.14
CA ILE A 349 -25.51 -4.40 -4.52
C ILE A 349 -26.00 -3.32 -5.50
N GLN A 350 -25.07 -2.63 -6.17
CA GLN A 350 -25.39 -1.54 -7.10
C GLN A 350 -26.13 -1.99 -8.37
N ASN A 351 -26.10 -3.29 -8.69
CA ASN A 351 -26.72 -3.86 -9.89
C ASN A 351 -27.95 -4.72 -9.59
N SER A 352 -28.07 -5.30 -8.39
CA SER A 352 -29.13 -6.26 -8.06
C SER A 352 -30.44 -5.62 -7.56
N LEU A 353 -30.48 -4.30 -7.34
CA LEU A 353 -31.66 -3.57 -6.86
C LEU A 353 -32.05 -2.42 -7.80
N LYS A 354 -31.70 -2.54 -9.10
CA LYS A 354 -32.08 -1.58 -10.15
C LYS A 354 -33.31 -2.01 -10.97
N ASP A 355 -33.82 -3.21 -10.69
CA ASP A 355 -35.08 -3.76 -11.20
C ASP A 355 -36.05 -3.89 -10.02
#